data_AF-A0A1F6V8M0-F1
#
_entry.id   AF-A0A1F6V8M0-F1
#
_cell.length_a   1.000
_cell.length_b   1.000
_cell.length_c   1.000
_cell.angle_alpha   90.00
_cell.angle_beta   90.00
_cell.angle_gamma   90.00
#
_symmetry.space_group_name_H-M   'P 1'
#
loop_
_entity.id
_entity.type
_entity.pdbx_description
1 polymer ?
#
loop_
_entity_poly.entity_id
_entity_poly.type
_entity_poly.pdbx_seq_one_letter_code
_entity_poly.pdbx_strand_id
1 'polypeptide(L)'
;MITNRLRNIFALSIPLFIAHGLEELLTGFYNVDSQVELWFGNLNSLPTSQATFILFQVMIWLMLVISYLLLLGPKWQLRLMFIPGIVFIYELHHLYKAISLGVYYPGLITAVALYITGFFFWKELIKLNYGQNFDRRR
;
A
#
# COMPACT_ATOMS: atom_id res chain seq x y z
N MET A 1 -17.92 -8.93 9.86
CA MET A 1 -16.62 -9.44 10.35
C MET A 1 -15.80 -9.83 9.13
N ILE A 2 -14.51 -9.53 9.10
CA ILE A 2 -13.64 -9.91 7.97
C ILE A 2 -13.32 -11.40 8.01
N THR A 3 -12.98 -11.99 6.86
CA THR A 3 -12.59 -13.40 6.78
C THR A 3 -11.13 -13.58 7.24
N ASN A 4 -10.82 -14.78 7.75
CA ASN A 4 -9.42 -15.15 8.05
C ASN A 4 -8.54 -15.06 6.80
N ARG A 5 -9.09 -15.33 5.62
CA ARG A 5 -8.38 -15.19 4.36
C ARG A 5 -7.97 -13.74 4.08
N LEU A 6 -8.90 -12.79 4.17
CA LEU A 6 -8.59 -11.37 3.98
C LEU A 6 -7.58 -10.87 5.03
N ARG A 7 -7.72 -11.31 6.28
CA ARG A 7 -6.77 -11.01 7.36
C ARG A 7 -5.36 -11.53 7.05
N ASN A 8 -5.24 -12.77 6.58
CA ASN A 8 -3.95 -13.37 6.26
C ASN A 8 -3.29 -12.70 5.04
N ILE A 9 -4.08 -12.35 4.02
CA ILE A 9 -3.59 -11.57 2.86
C ILE A 9 -3.04 -10.22 3.33
N PHE A 10 -3.78 -9.53 4.21
CA PHE A 10 -3.33 -8.26 4.76
C PHE A 10 -2.07 -8.41 5.62
N ALA A 11 -2.01 -9.42 6.48
CA ALA A 11 -0.81 -9.71 7.28
C ALA A 11 0.42 -9.98 6.41
N LEU A 12 0.26 -10.73 5.31
CA LEU A 12 1.32 -10.99 4.33
C LEU A 12 1.76 -9.71 3.61
N SER A 13 0.86 -8.76 3.38
CA SER A 13 1.22 -7.52 2.70
C SER A 13 2.14 -6.61 3.52
N ILE A 14 2.11 -6.69 4.85
CA ILE A 14 2.97 -5.86 5.71
C ILE A 14 4.47 -6.08 5.41
N PRO A 15 5.02 -7.31 5.47
CA PRO A 15 6.41 -7.53 5.11
C PRO A 15 6.71 -7.23 3.64
N LEU A 16 5.74 -7.38 2.72
CA LEU A 16 5.91 -7.00 1.32
C LEU A 16 6.05 -5.48 1.14
N PHE A 17 5.25 -4.67 1.83
CA PHE A 17 5.37 -3.21 1.81
C PHE A 17 6.67 -2.72 2.47
N ILE A 18 7.17 -3.44 3.48
CA ILE A 18 8.50 -3.16 4.05
C ILE A 18 9.59 -3.46 3.03
N ALA A 19 9.57 -4.66 2.42
CA ALA A 19 10.53 -5.02 1.38
C ALA A 19 10.49 -4.05 0.19
N HIS A 20 9.30 -3.60 -0.19
CA HIS A 20 9.12 -2.61 -1.25
C HIS A 20 9.72 -1.26 -0.91
N GLY A 21 9.41 -0.70 0.26
CA GLY A 21 10.03 0.55 0.70
C GLY A 21 11.55 0.47 0.82
N LEU A 22 12.09 -0.70 1.19
CA LEU A 22 13.54 -0.92 1.19
C LEU A 22 14.13 -0.94 -0.22
N GLU A 23 13.47 -1.57 -1.21
CA GLU A 23 13.89 -1.47 -2.62
C GLU A 23 13.94 -0.01 -3.06
N GLU A 24 12.85 0.75 -2.85
CA GLU A 24 12.74 2.16 -3.24
C GLU A 24 13.85 3.02 -2.61
N LEU A 25 14.17 2.78 -1.34
CA LEU A 25 15.26 3.47 -0.64
C LEU A 25 16.63 3.14 -1.23
N LEU A 26 16.91 1.86 -1.48
CA LEU A 26 18.20 1.40 -1.99
C LEU A 26 18.43 1.78 -3.45
N THR A 27 17.36 1.93 -4.22
CA THR A 27 17.40 2.26 -5.65
C THR A 27 17.23 3.76 -5.91
N GLY A 28 17.08 4.58 -4.86
CA GLY A 28 17.06 6.03 -4.97
C GLY A 28 15.77 6.59 -5.57
N PHE A 29 14.62 5.93 -5.35
CA PHE A 29 13.30 6.34 -5.85
C PHE A 29 12.98 7.82 -5.59
N TYR A 30 13.38 8.33 -4.42
CA TYR A 30 13.23 9.72 -4.01
C TYR A 30 13.91 10.77 -4.91
N ASN A 31 14.80 10.35 -5.82
CA ASN A 31 15.44 11.24 -6.79
C ASN A 31 14.70 11.31 -8.13
N VAL A 32 13.81 10.36 -8.42
CA VAL A 32 13.21 10.17 -9.76
C VAL A 32 11.68 10.24 -9.75
N ASP A 33 11.05 10.14 -8.58
CA ASP A 33 9.60 10.21 -8.48
C ASP A 33 9.07 11.64 -8.30
N SER A 34 8.22 12.02 -9.25
CA SER A 34 7.48 13.29 -9.24
C SER A 34 6.44 13.38 -8.12
N GLN A 35 5.98 12.25 -7.55
CA GLN A 35 4.99 12.28 -6.47
C GLN A 35 5.65 12.63 -5.13
N VAL A 36 6.90 12.21 -4.91
CA VAL A 36 7.72 12.71 -3.79
C VAL A 36 7.79 14.24 -3.82
N GLU A 37 8.04 14.84 -4.98
CA GLU A 37 8.00 16.30 -5.14
C GLU A 37 6.58 16.86 -4.93
N LEU A 38 5.53 16.20 -5.38
CA LEU A 38 4.15 16.67 -5.19
C LEU A 38 3.75 16.73 -3.70
N TRP A 39 4.05 15.69 -2.93
CA TRP A 39 3.64 15.57 -1.54
C TRP A 39 4.58 16.32 -0.57
N PHE A 40 5.86 16.39 -0.91
CA PHE A 40 6.91 16.90 -0.03
C PHE A 40 7.70 18.07 -0.60
N GLY A 41 7.38 18.54 -1.80
CA GLY A 41 8.07 19.66 -2.47
C GLY A 41 8.08 20.94 -1.64
N ASN A 42 6.98 21.20 -0.93
CA ASN A 42 6.88 22.34 -0.01
C ASN A 42 7.78 22.21 1.24
N LEU A 43 8.34 21.02 1.48
CA LEU A 43 9.28 20.71 2.55
C LEU A 43 10.73 20.61 2.03
N ASN A 44 10.97 20.70 0.73
CA ASN A 44 12.32 20.62 0.11
C ASN A 44 13.22 21.83 0.42
N SER A 45 12.70 22.90 1.03
CA SER A 45 13.51 24.00 1.59
C SER A 45 14.23 23.58 2.89
N LEU A 46 13.87 22.42 3.45
CA LEU A 46 14.53 21.77 4.56
C LEU A 46 15.44 20.64 4.03
N PRO A 47 16.49 20.22 4.78
CA PRO A 47 17.48 19.27 4.27
C PRO A 47 16.85 17.92 3.91
N THR A 48 17.14 17.50 2.68
CA THR A 48 17.03 16.17 2.06
C THR A 48 15.62 15.56 1.93
N SER A 49 15.08 15.61 0.70
CA SER A 49 13.91 14.83 0.23
C SER A 49 13.94 13.36 0.63
N GLN A 50 15.14 12.78 0.73
CA GLN A 50 15.38 11.44 1.25
C GLN A 50 14.86 11.26 2.69
N ALA A 51 15.08 12.22 3.59
CA ALA A 51 14.59 12.14 4.97
C ALA A 51 13.06 12.16 5.03
N THR A 52 12.43 13.00 4.19
CA THR A 52 10.97 13.06 4.11
C THR A 52 10.38 11.78 3.52
N PHE A 53 11.02 11.21 2.50
CA PHE A 53 10.64 9.92 1.94
C PHE A 53 10.76 8.79 2.97
N ILE A 54 11.87 8.72 3.72
CA ILE A 54 12.05 7.74 4.81
C ILE A 54 10.94 7.89 5.86
N LEU A 55 10.66 9.13 6.29
CA LEU A 55 9.61 9.40 7.27
C LEU A 55 8.25 8.90 6.77
N PHE A 56 7.91 9.22 5.52
CA PHE A 56 6.67 8.76 4.90
C PHE A 56 6.58 7.23 4.88
N GLN A 57 7.66 6.55 4.51
CA GLN A 57 7.68 5.08 4.47
C GLN A 57 7.47 4.47 5.86
N VAL A 58 8.15 5.01 6.89
CA VAL A 58 7.96 4.59 8.28
C VAL A 58 6.51 4.84 8.74
N MET A 59 5.92 5.98 8.38
CA MET A 59 4.52 6.28 8.69
C MET A 59 3.55 5.30 8.02
N ILE A 60 3.79 4.92 6.76
CA ILE A 60 3.00 3.89 6.07
C ILE A 60 3.15 2.54 6.79
N TRP A 61 4.36 2.11 7.11
CA TRP A 61 4.58 0.85 7.80
C TRP A 61 3.88 0.80 9.16
N LEU A 62 3.98 1.87 9.95
CA LEU A 62 3.27 2.02 11.21
C LEU A 62 1.76 2.00 11.01
N MET A 63 1.25 2.71 10.00
CA MET A 63 -0.17 2.70 9.66
C MET A 63 -0.66 1.28 9.34
N LEU A 64 0.11 0.49 8.58
CA LEU A 64 -0.24 -0.89 8.22
C LEU A 64 -0.27 -1.80 9.46
N VAL A 65 0.74 -1.70 10.33
CA VAL A 65 0.81 -2.46 11.59
C VAL A 65 -0.34 -2.08 12.53
N ILE A 66 -0.59 -0.78 12.73
CA ILE A 66 -1.69 -0.27 13.57
C ILE A 66 -3.03 -0.75 13.00
N SER A 67 -3.22 -0.65 11.68
CA SER A 67 -4.42 -1.14 11.01
C SER A 67 -4.63 -2.63 11.28
N TYR A 68 -3.58 -3.44 11.26
CA TYR A 68 -3.65 -4.87 11.57
C TYR A 68 -4.03 -5.12 13.03
N LEU A 69 -3.43 -4.40 13.98
CA LEU A 69 -3.79 -4.51 15.39
C LEU A 69 -5.25 -4.14 15.64
N LEU A 70 -5.76 -3.11 14.96
CA LEU A 70 -7.17 -2.71 15.06
C LEU A 70 -8.14 -3.77 14.51
N LEU A 71 -7.69 -4.63 13.57
CA LEU A 71 -8.50 -5.75 13.09
C LEU A 71 -8.71 -6.86 14.14
N LEU A 72 -7.91 -6.89 15.20
CA LEU A 72 -8.12 -7.82 16.32
C LEU A 72 -9.39 -7.47 17.10
N GLY A 73 -9.84 -6.21 17.03
CA GLY A 73 -11.11 -5.76 17.60
C GLY A 73 -12.31 -6.01 16.66
N PRO A 74 -13.55 -6.06 17.18
CA PRO A 74 -14.75 -6.34 16.38
C PRO A 74 -15.26 -5.13 15.58
N LYS A 75 -14.87 -3.91 15.96
CA LYS A 75 -15.40 -2.68 15.35
C LYS A 75 -14.57 -2.25 14.14
N TRP A 76 -15.23 -1.66 13.15
CA TRP A 76 -14.62 -0.98 11.99
C TRP A 76 -13.76 -1.82 11.02
N GLN A 77 -13.61 -3.14 11.25
CA GLN A 77 -12.76 -4.02 10.45
C GLN A 77 -12.88 -3.82 8.93
N LEU A 78 -14.10 -3.81 8.37
CA LEU A 78 -14.30 -3.65 6.92
C LEU A 78 -13.92 -2.27 6.40
N ARG A 79 -14.25 -1.20 7.15
CA ARG A 79 -13.92 0.18 6.76
C ARG A 79 -12.41 0.41 6.79
N LEU A 80 -11.74 -0.15 7.80
CA LEU A 80 -10.29 -0.10 7.92
C LEU A 80 -9.56 -0.79 6.76
N MET A 81 -10.18 -1.76 6.08
CA MET A 81 -9.57 -2.44 4.93
C MET A 81 -9.62 -1.65 3.62
N PHE A 82 -10.41 -0.59 3.53
CA PHE A 82 -10.36 0.29 2.35
C PHE A 82 -9.09 1.14 2.31
N ILE A 83 -8.57 1.57 3.46
CA ILE A 83 -7.34 2.37 3.55
C ILE A 83 -6.14 1.65 2.92
N PRO A 84 -5.74 0.44 3.37
CA PRO A 84 -4.66 -0.30 2.72
C PRO A 84 -5.03 -0.73 1.29
N GLY A 85 -6.33 -0.91 0.99
CA GLY A 85 -6.81 -1.13 -0.37
C GLY A 85 -6.40 -0.02 -1.34
N ILE A 86 -6.50 1.25 -0.91
CA ILE A 86 -6.07 2.41 -1.71
C ILE A 86 -4.55 2.37 -1.93
N VAL A 87 -3.78 2.01 -0.90
CA VAL A 87 -2.31 1.87 -1.02
C VAL A 87 -1.95 0.86 -2.10
N PHE A 88 -2.58 -0.33 -2.11
CA PHE A 88 -2.34 -1.32 -3.18
C PHE A 88 -2.63 -0.80 -4.60
N ILE A 89 -3.63 0.06 -4.76
CA ILE A 89 -3.93 0.66 -6.06
C ILE A 89 -2.84 1.68 -6.42
N TYR A 90 -2.39 2.47 -5.44
CA TYR A 90 -1.34 3.46 -5.63
C TYR A 90 -0.03 2.81 -6.12
N GLU A 91 0.33 1.63 -5.63
CA GLU A 91 1.51 0.87 -6.08
C GLU A 91 1.56 0.60 -7.60
N LEU A 92 0.40 0.61 -8.29
CA LEU A 92 0.36 0.44 -9.74
C LEU A 92 1.08 1.56 -10.50
N HIS A 93 1.39 2.68 -9.84
CA HIS A 93 2.14 3.77 -10.46
C HIS A 93 3.55 3.33 -10.90
N HIS A 94 4.22 2.41 -10.19
CA HIS A 94 5.53 1.91 -10.62
C HIS A 94 5.45 1.20 -11.98
N LEU A 95 4.42 0.38 -12.18
CA LEU A 95 4.15 -0.28 -13.46
C LEU A 95 3.86 0.74 -14.56
N TYR A 96 3.00 1.74 -14.28
CA TYR A 96 2.70 2.81 -15.22
C TYR A 96 3.98 3.56 -15.64
N LYS A 97 4.81 3.98 -14.69
CA LYS A 97 6.07 4.69 -14.94
C LYS A 97 7.08 3.85 -15.72
N ALA A 98 7.22 2.57 -15.37
CA ALA A 98 8.09 1.66 -16.09
C ALA A 98 7.69 1.50 -17.56
N ILE A 99 6.38 1.34 -17.83
CA ILE A 99 5.85 1.25 -19.19
C ILE A 99 6.03 2.59 -19.93
N SER A 100 5.70 3.71 -19.29
CA SER A 100 5.75 5.03 -19.94
C SER A 100 7.16 5.47 -20.30
N LEU A 101 8.15 5.10 -19.47
CA LEU A 101 9.56 5.45 -19.68
C LEU A 101 10.32 4.38 -20.48
N GLY A 102 9.75 3.19 -20.65
CA GLY A 102 10.40 2.07 -21.35
C GLY A 102 11.64 1.52 -20.65
N VAL A 103 11.80 1.81 -19.36
CA VAL A 103 12.97 1.42 -18.54
C VAL A 103 12.52 0.93 -17.18
N TYR A 104 13.42 0.26 -16.46
CA TYR A 104 13.18 -0.10 -15.06
C TYR A 104 12.90 1.14 -14.23
N TYR A 105 11.86 1.06 -13.40
CA TYR A 105 11.49 2.11 -12.45
C TYR A 105 11.69 1.57 -11.03
N PRO A 106 12.40 2.31 -10.15
CA PRO A 106 12.65 1.91 -8.76
C PRO A 106 11.37 1.47 -8.04
N GLY A 107 11.44 0.35 -7.31
CA GLY A 107 10.29 -0.25 -6.62
C GLY A 107 9.50 -1.28 -7.45
N LEU A 108 9.71 -1.35 -8.77
CA LEU A 108 8.90 -2.21 -9.64
C LEU A 108 8.99 -3.71 -9.29
N ILE A 109 10.17 -4.22 -8.92
CA ILE A 109 10.37 -5.67 -8.74
C ILE A 109 9.52 -6.18 -7.58
N THR A 110 9.59 -5.52 -6.43
CA THR A 110 8.76 -5.86 -5.26
C THR A 110 7.30 -5.46 -5.45
N ALA A 111 7.01 -4.40 -6.21
CA ALA A 111 5.65 -4.00 -6.52
C ALA A 111 4.87 -5.09 -7.25
N VAL A 112 5.52 -5.94 -8.08
CA VAL A 112 4.86 -7.11 -8.71
C VAL A 112 4.23 -8.04 -7.67
N ALA A 113 4.92 -8.32 -6.57
CA ALA A 113 4.37 -9.15 -5.49
C ALA A 113 3.18 -8.45 -4.80
N LEU A 114 3.26 -7.13 -4.66
CA LEU A 114 2.15 -6.31 -4.14
C LEU A 114 0.96 -6.27 -5.09
N TYR A 115 1.14 -6.32 -6.42
CA TYR A 115 0.03 -6.36 -7.39
C TYR A 115 -0.77 -7.65 -7.26
N ILE A 116 -0.08 -8.78 -7.18
CA ILE A 116 -0.71 -10.09 -6.99
C ILE A 116 -1.46 -10.11 -5.64
N THR A 117 -0.80 -9.64 -4.58
CA THR A 117 -1.39 -9.59 -3.24
C THR A 117 -2.60 -8.65 -3.19
N GLY A 118 -2.49 -7.46 -3.78
CA GLY A 118 -3.54 -6.46 -3.90
C GLY A 118 -4.75 -6.96 -4.70
N PHE A 119 -4.53 -7.71 -5.78
CA PHE A 119 -5.62 -8.35 -6.52
C PHE A 119 -6.42 -9.31 -5.64
N PHE A 120 -5.75 -10.22 -4.92
CA PHE A 120 -6.44 -11.14 -4.01
C PHE A 120 -7.08 -10.43 -2.83
N PHE A 121 -6.46 -9.37 -2.31
CA PHE A 121 -7.01 -8.53 -1.26
C PHE A 121 -8.34 -7.90 -1.70
N TRP A 122 -8.35 -7.21 -2.83
CA TRP A 122 -9.54 -6.54 -3.37
C TRP A 122 -10.64 -7.54 -3.74
N LYS A 123 -10.27 -8.66 -4.37
CA LYS A 123 -11.22 -9.75 -4.69
C LYS A 123 -11.99 -10.19 -3.44
N GLU A 124 -11.29 -10.39 -2.32
CA GLU A 124 -11.90 -10.90 -1.10
C GLU A 124 -12.64 -9.83 -0.29
N LEU A 125 -12.16 -8.59 -0.31
CA LEU A 125 -12.86 -7.45 0.25
C LEU A 125 -14.19 -7.18 -0.47
N ILE A 126 -14.18 -7.21 -1.80
CA ILE A 126 -15.38 -7.02 -2.64
C ILE A 126 -16.39 -8.13 -2.40
N LYS A 127 -15.95 -9.40 -2.41
CA LYS A 127 -16.81 -10.56 -2.14
C LYS A 127 -17.54 -10.43 -0.81
N LEU A 128 -16.84 -9.99 0.24
CA LEU A 128 -17.43 -9.75 1.56
C LEU A 128 -18.49 -8.65 1.53
N ASN A 129 -18.21 -7.53 0.87
CA ASN A 129 -19.15 -6.40 0.83
C ASN A 129 -20.43 -6.73 0.06
N TYR A 130 -20.33 -7.44 -1.08
CA TYR A 130 -21.50 -7.88 -1.83
C TYR A 130 -22.32 -8.93 -1.07
N GLY A 131 -21.66 -9.91 -0.43
CA GLY A 131 -22.34 -10.93 0.37
C GLY A 131 -23.12 -10.33 1.56
N GLN A 132 -22.50 -9.41 2.31
CA GLN A 132 -23.18 -8.75 3.43
C GLN A 132 -24.35 -7.85 3.00
N ASN A 133 -24.29 -7.25 1.81
CA ASN A 133 -25.39 -6.42 1.31
C ASN A 133 -26.57 -7.26 0.79
N PHE A 134 -26.35 -8.51 0.39
CA PHE A 134 -27.42 -9.41 -0.03
C PHE A 134 -28.24 -9.90 1.18
N ASP A 135 -27.58 -10.29 2.27
CA ASP A 135 -28.25 -10.76 3.50
C ASP A 135 -29.02 -9.66 4.24
N ARG A 136 -28.63 -8.39 4.10
CA ARG A 136 -29.35 -7.25 4.72
C ARG A 136 -30.61 -6.81 3.97
N ARG A 137 -30.84 -7.31 2.75
CA ARG A 137 -32.00 -6.97 1.92
C ARG A 137 -33.09 -8.06 1.95
N ARG A 138 -32.92 -9.10 2.77
CA ARG A 138 -33.92 -10.11 3.11
C ARG A 138 -34.32 -9.94 4.56
#